data_AF-A0A7C1BGF1-F1
#
_entry.id   AF-A0A7C1BGF1-F1
#
_cell.length_a   1.000
_cell.length_b   1.000
_cell.length_c   1.000
_cell.angle_alpha   90.00
_cell.angle_beta   90.00
_cell.angle_gamma   90.00
#
_symmetry.space_group_name_H-M   'P 1'
#
loop_
_entity.id
_entity.type
_entity.pdbx_description
1 polymer ?
#
loop_
_entity_poly.entity_id
_entity_poly.type
_entity_poly.pdbx_seq_one_letter_code
_entity_poly.pdbx_strand_id
1 'polypeptide(L)'
;MFTPVYLALYAEMHYTFPHCPSFLKRRQPEILADAPFRVEPSRQLPVLCLIKDANLYPIWLERVSVCVRYSSGRSQVVCFPIGERIESLIWHRVFAIDPLETGVASVDVELSFRDKKRNHIVRNDNYRHTSHAPLLVQIASQPLPQSQGWYYGEAHFHSIYTSDQVEFGTPVAAAVQMAQAMGFGWIAITDHSYDLDNYPGDPIKNSPALPLWEQLRAEAAELNLTTENVAVLVGEEISCSNRWGKNIHLLGYGIEQFIPGSGDSAERLFKFPPSLSLGEVLSKVEAQGGVAYAAHPCAMTPLTQRLVLRRRSWERADFEERGLSGLQFWNGFKDLGFFRGKQRWIELLLAGRRIFALAGNDAHGDFNRSRRIRIPFLKIAETNHNCFGKVRACVLVRGKLSEKTVLEALRSGRSIITDGPFVVFQVHNNQGEKAEIGETLTGKSFTLHMEAKTIDEFGEFEKIEVFQGILSKREERKIRVFRRPCFHFTSIPNLKIEEPCYFRIEAQTRKGNLCITNPIWVQPIV
;
A
#
# COMPACT_ATOMS: atom_id res chain seq x y z
N MET A 1 -1.89 -16.71 34.22
CA MET A 1 -0.63 -16.39 33.51
C MET A 1 -1.03 -15.62 32.25
N PHE A 2 -0.86 -14.30 32.26
CA PHE A 2 -1.35 -13.40 31.21
C PHE A 2 -0.69 -13.74 29.87
N THR A 3 -1.46 -14.23 28.92
CA THR A 3 -0.99 -14.42 27.54
C THR A 3 -0.83 -13.03 26.93
N PRO A 4 0.38 -12.63 26.49
CA PRO A 4 0.57 -11.31 25.90
C PRO A 4 -0.30 -11.18 24.65
N VAL A 5 -0.98 -10.04 24.57
CA VAL A 5 -1.81 -9.64 23.44
C VAL A 5 -0.92 -9.52 22.22
N TYR A 6 -0.92 -10.50 21.32
CA TYR A 6 -0.29 -10.35 20.01
C TYR A 6 -1.25 -9.58 19.12
N LEU A 7 -1.11 -8.26 19.15
CA LEU A 7 -1.57 -7.38 18.11
C LEU A 7 -0.32 -7.06 17.29
N ALA A 8 -0.31 -7.38 15.99
CA ALA A 8 0.68 -6.78 15.10
C ALA A 8 0.27 -5.32 15.00
N LEU A 9 0.99 -4.46 15.71
CA LEU A 9 0.74 -3.03 15.83
C LEU A 9 1.99 -2.28 15.43
N TYR A 10 1.88 -1.09 14.86
CA TYR A 10 2.98 -0.15 14.73
C TYR A 10 3.60 0.24 16.09
N ALA A 11 4.79 0.83 16.07
CA ALA A 11 5.52 1.19 17.29
C ALA A 11 5.03 2.52 17.87
N GLU A 12 4.04 2.51 18.76
CA GLU A 12 3.77 3.64 19.66
C GLU A 12 4.56 3.43 20.97
N MET A 13 5.36 4.43 21.40
CA MET A 13 6.20 4.33 22.60
C MET A 13 5.63 4.95 23.89
N HIS A 14 4.71 5.91 23.83
CA HIS A 14 4.29 6.71 24.97
C HIS A 14 2.97 6.28 25.62
N TYR A 15 2.09 5.62 24.87
CA TYR A 15 0.86 5.00 25.34
C TYR A 15 1.15 3.82 26.26
N THR A 16 0.41 3.76 27.36
CA THR A 16 0.48 2.70 28.35
C THR A 16 -0.91 2.49 28.95
N PHE A 17 -1.35 1.25 29.12
CA PHE A 17 -2.54 0.99 29.92
C PHE A 17 -2.35 1.46 31.36
N PRO A 18 -3.42 1.91 32.05
CA PRO A 18 -3.35 2.26 33.46
C PRO A 18 -2.68 1.15 34.28
N HIS A 19 -1.68 1.51 35.08
CA HIS A 19 -0.90 0.59 35.93
C HIS A 19 -0.04 -0.47 35.21
N CYS A 20 0.10 -0.41 33.88
CA CYS A 20 1.02 -1.27 33.13
C CYS A 20 2.31 -0.50 32.77
N PRO A 21 3.46 -0.84 33.35
CA PRO A 21 4.73 -0.23 32.93
C PRO A 21 5.09 -0.65 31.50
N SER A 22 5.62 0.29 30.72
CA SER A 22 6.16 0.01 29.38
C SER A 22 7.66 0.14 29.35
N PHE A 23 8.33 -0.93 28.92
CA PHE A 23 9.76 -0.95 28.67
C PHE A 23 10.14 -0.24 27.38
N LEU A 24 9.18 0.00 26.48
CA LEU A 24 9.39 0.77 25.25
C LEU A 24 9.42 2.27 25.51
N LYS A 25 8.72 2.73 26.56
CA LYS A 25 8.60 4.15 26.90
C LYS A 25 9.93 4.83 27.16
N ARG A 26 10.07 6.02 26.58
CA ARG A 26 11.19 6.94 26.80
C ARG A 26 10.66 8.27 27.33
N ARG A 27 11.54 9.06 27.95
CA ARG A 27 11.25 10.44 28.37
C ARG A 27 11.84 11.43 27.36
N GLN A 28 11.56 11.17 26.09
CA GLN A 28 12.06 11.89 24.91
C GLN A 28 10.94 11.80 23.87
N PRO A 29 10.84 12.76 22.93
CA PRO A 29 9.89 12.61 21.85
C PRO A 29 10.26 11.38 21.02
N GLU A 30 9.28 10.86 20.30
CA GLU A 30 9.43 9.75 19.39
C GLU A 30 10.10 10.25 18.12
N ILE A 31 11.30 9.76 17.81
CA ILE A 31 12.12 10.25 16.70
C ILE A 31 12.32 9.12 15.71
N LEU A 32 11.95 9.37 14.45
CA LEU A 32 12.05 8.43 13.35
C LEU A 32 12.57 9.13 12.10
N ALA A 33 13.47 8.48 11.39
CA ALA A 33 13.87 8.83 10.05
C ALA A 33 13.64 7.65 9.11
N ASP A 34 13.17 7.96 7.91
CA ASP A 34 12.94 6.97 6.86
C ASP A 34 13.18 7.57 5.46
N ALA A 35 13.28 6.69 4.47
CA ALA A 35 13.58 7.02 3.07
C ALA A 35 12.91 5.99 2.16
N PRO A 36 12.61 6.30 0.88
CA PRO A 36 12.00 5.32 0.00
C PRO A 36 12.96 4.16 -0.24
N PHE A 37 12.45 2.94 -0.45
CA PHE A 37 13.31 1.79 -0.80
C PHE A 37 13.97 1.94 -2.18
N ARG A 38 13.45 2.82 -3.04
CA ARG A 38 14.03 3.17 -4.35
C ARG A 38 13.81 4.63 -4.70
N VAL A 39 14.64 5.15 -5.60
CA VAL A 39 14.50 6.49 -6.19
C VAL A 39 14.66 6.38 -7.71
N GLU A 40 13.74 6.98 -8.46
CA GLU A 40 13.79 7.07 -9.92
C GLU A 40 15.04 7.81 -10.41
N PRO A 41 15.52 7.52 -11.63
CA PRO A 41 16.65 8.24 -12.21
C PRO A 41 16.42 9.76 -12.19
N SER A 42 17.49 10.50 -11.89
CA SER A 42 17.49 11.96 -11.85
C SER A 42 16.52 12.60 -10.83
N ARG A 43 15.97 11.83 -9.89
CA ARG A 43 15.24 12.35 -8.73
C ARG A 43 16.17 12.47 -7.53
N GLN A 44 15.90 13.47 -6.70
CA GLN A 44 16.54 13.59 -5.39
C GLN A 44 16.05 12.46 -4.48
N LEU A 45 16.92 12.03 -3.56
CA LEU A 45 16.57 11.11 -2.48
C LEU A 45 15.89 11.91 -1.36
N PRO A 46 14.58 11.76 -1.13
CA PRO A 46 13.93 12.33 0.04
C PRO A 46 14.25 11.49 1.29
N VAL A 47 14.60 12.19 2.37
CA VAL A 47 14.78 11.61 3.71
C VAL A 47 13.81 12.29 4.66
N LEU A 48 12.81 11.55 5.12
CA LEU A 48 11.85 12.02 6.12
C LEU A 48 12.50 11.95 7.49
N CYS A 49 12.38 13.03 8.26
CA CYS A 49 12.53 13.02 9.71
C CYS A 49 11.18 13.38 10.33
N LEU A 50 10.72 12.56 11.26
CA LEU A 50 9.48 12.71 12.01
C LEU A 50 9.82 12.75 13.50
N ILE A 51 9.24 13.72 14.21
CA ILE A 51 9.34 13.87 15.65
C ILE A 51 7.91 13.97 16.20
N LYS A 52 7.48 12.95 16.95
CA LYS A 52 6.16 12.86 17.58
C LYS A 52 6.26 13.05 19.10
N ASP A 53 5.20 13.59 19.70
CA ASP A 53 5.05 13.86 21.14
C ASP A 53 6.04 14.88 21.71
N ALA A 54 6.53 15.81 20.90
CA ALA A 54 7.40 16.90 21.37
C ALA A 54 6.63 17.94 22.21
N ASN A 55 5.30 17.99 22.11
CA ASN A 55 4.45 18.71 23.07
C ASN A 55 4.57 18.17 24.50
N LEU A 56 4.83 16.87 24.67
CA LEU A 56 5.07 16.24 25.97
C LEU A 56 6.55 16.26 26.37
N TYR A 57 7.43 16.14 25.37
CA TYR A 57 8.88 16.13 25.55
C TYR A 57 9.57 17.15 24.64
N PRO A 58 9.48 18.46 24.93
CA PRO A 58 10.02 19.49 24.06
C PRO A 58 11.54 19.38 23.91
N ILE A 59 12.03 19.62 22.70
CA ILE A 59 13.46 19.60 22.38
C ILE A 59 13.87 20.83 21.58
N TRP A 60 15.16 21.14 21.63
CA TRP A 60 15.81 22.06 20.70
C TRP A 60 16.56 21.23 19.65
N LEU A 61 16.03 21.14 18.43
CA LEU A 61 16.65 20.42 17.33
C LEU A 61 17.75 21.29 16.70
N GLU A 62 19.00 20.85 16.81
CA GLU A 62 20.15 21.64 16.37
C GLU A 62 20.46 21.38 14.90
N ARG A 63 20.55 20.12 14.53
CA ARG A 63 21.04 19.69 13.21
C ARG A 63 20.49 18.33 12.84
N VAL A 64 20.24 18.14 11.55
CA VAL A 64 20.07 16.82 10.92
C VAL A 64 21.22 16.61 9.95
N SER A 65 21.87 15.45 10.00
CA SER A 65 22.95 15.06 9.09
C SER A 65 22.58 13.76 8.38
N VAL A 66 22.68 13.73 7.06
CA VAL A 66 22.40 12.54 6.25
C VAL A 66 23.71 12.06 5.61
N CYS A 67 24.13 10.86 5.97
CA CYS A 67 25.27 10.17 5.37
C CYS A 67 24.77 9.13 4.37
N VAL A 68 25.10 9.31 3.09
CA VAL A 68 24.81 8.34 2.03
C VAL A 68 26.11 7.66 1.63
N ARG A 69 26.18 6.34 1.75
CA ARG A 69 27.32 5.52 1.29
C ARG A 69 26.89 4.62 0.16
N TYR A 70 27.62 4.65 -0.94
CA TYR A 70 27.31 3.93 -2.16
C TYR A 70 28.13 2.64 -2.28
N SER A 71 27.70 1.73 -3.17
CA SER A 71 28.37 0.46 -3.41
C SER A 71 29.81 0.60 -3.93
N SER A 72 30.18 1.72 -4.56
CA SER A 72 31.56 2.00 -4.98
C SER A 72 32.52 2.28 -3.82
N GLY A 73 32.00 2.49 -2.60
CA GLY A 73 32.74 2.99 -1.45
C GLY A 73 32.76 4.52 -1.34
N ARG A 74 32.27 5.25 -2.36
CA ARG A 74 32.05 6.70 -2.24
C ARG A 74 31.00 6.99 -1.18
N SER A 75 31.12 8.13 -0.52
CA SER A 75 30.11 8.61 0.43
C SER A 75 29.97 10.12 0.37
N GLN A 76 28.81 10.59 0.81
CA GLN A 76 28.56 12.01 1.06
C GLN A 76 27.88 12.19 2.41
N VAL A 77 28.12 13.34 3.01
CA VAL A 77 27.44 13.77 4.23
C VAL A 77 26.86 15.15 3.96
N VAL A 78 25.54 15.28 4.07
CA VAL A 78 24.84 16.56 3.95
C VAL A 78 24.35 16.96 5.33
N CYS A 79 24.70 18.17 5.77
CA CYS A 79 24.34 18.68 7.08
C CYS A 79 23.33 19.82 6.94
N PHE A 80 22.19 19.67 7.61
CA PHE A 80 21.11 20.65 7.67
C PHE A 80 21.08 21.28 9.06
N PRO A 81 21.57 22.53 9.22
CA PRO A 81 21.36 23.28 10.45
C PRO A 81 19.86 23.58 10.59
N ILE A 82 19.27 23.26 11.74
CA ILE A 82 17.85 23.45 12.01
C ILE A 82 17.66 24.62 12.98
N GLY A 83 18.23 24.51 14.18
CA GLY A 83 18.16 25.58 15.19
C GLY A 83 16.74 25.95 15.59
N GLU A 84 15.87 24.95 15.79
CA GLU A 84 14.43 25.14 16.01
C GLU A 84 13.98 24.49 17.34
N ARG A 85 13.07 25.15 18.06
CA ARG A 85 12.41 24.55 19.22
C ARG A 85 11.20 23.76 18.75
N ILE A 86 11.18 22.46 19.04
CA ILE A 86 10.11 21.55 18.65
C ILE A 86 9.26 21.24 19.87
N GLU A 87 7.99 21.64 19.82
CA GLU A 87 7.01 21.47 20.90
C GLU A 87 5.60 21.13 20.40
N SER A 88 5.46 20.79 19.12
CA SER A 88 4.20 20.31 18.54
C SER A 88 4.00 18.82 18.81
N LEU A 89 2.76 18.34 18.66
CA LEU A 89 2.46 16.91 18.73
C LEU A 89 3.20 16.14 17.63
N ILE A 90 3.21 16.68 16.41
CA ILE A 90 3.96 16.13 15.29
C ILE A 90 4.75 17.25 14.63
N TRP A 91 6.04 16.98 14.39
CA TRP A 91 6.91 17.78 13.55
C TRP A 91 7.51 16.86 12.50
N HIS A 92 7.61 17.35 11.26
CA HIS A 92 8.28 16.59 10.22
C HIS A 92 9.01 17.52 9.25
N ARG A 93 10.03 16.97 8.58
CA ARG A 93 10.67 17.60 7.43
C ARG A 93 11.21 16.53 6.50
N VAL A 94 11.07 16.76 5.21
CA VAL A 94 11.71 15.94 4.17
C VAL A 94 12.96 16.68 3.69
N PHE A 95 14.11 16.03 3.82
CA PHE A 95 15.39 16.54 3.36
C PHE A 95 15.72 15.91 2.01
N ALA A 96 15.88 16.74 0.98
CA ALA A 96 16.24 16.27 -0.35
C ALA A 96 17.77 16.17 -0.48
N ILE A 97 18.25 15.04 -0.97
CA ILE A 97 19.67 14.76 -1.19
C ILE A 97 19.89 14.43 -2.66
N ASP A 98 20.81 15.13 -3.32
CA ASP A 98 21.24 14.77 -4.68
C ASP A 98 22.12 13.52 -4.62
N PRO A 99 21.71 12.38 -5.23
CA PRO A 99 22.56 11.20 -5.27
C PRO A 99 23.80 11.44 -6.16
N LEU A 100 24.96 10.96 -5.74
CA LEU A 100 26.22 11.09 -6.49
C LEU A 100 26.43 9.99 -7.53
N GLU A 101 25.71 8.88 -7.39
CA GLU A 101 25.75 7.73 -8.29
C GLU A 101 24.51 6.84 -8.12
N THR A 102 24.29 6.00 -9.13
CA THR A 102 23.26 4.96 -9.13
C THR A 102 23.74 3.70 -8.43
N GLY A 103 22.82 2.87 -7.96
CA GLY A 103 23.11 1.61 -7.27
C GLY A 103 22.46 1.55 -5.89
N VAL A 104 22.77 0.49 -5.15
CA VAL A 104 22.31 0.37 -3.75
C VAL A 104 23.15 1.30 -2.88
N ALA A 105 22.48 2.19 -2.17
CA ALA A 105 23.07 3.09 -1.20
C ALA A 105 22.57 2.75 0.21
N SER A 106 23.47 2.85 1.19
CA SER A 106 23.09 2.88 2.60
C SER A 106 22.95 4.34 3.05
N VAL A 107 21.82 4.66 3.68
CA VAL A 107 21.47 6.00 4.13
C VAL A 107 21.36 5.98 5.64
N ASP A 108 22.10 6.88 6.28
CA ASP A 108 22.16 6.99 7.72
C ASP A 108 21.84 8.42 8.14
N VAL A 109 20.90 8.58 9.08
CA VAL A 109 20.39 9.88 9.49
C VAL A 109 20.74 10.11 10.95
N GLU A 110 21.46 11.18 11.22
CA GLU A 110 21.82 11.63 12.55
C GLU A 110 21.05 12.89 12.91
N LEU A 111 20.31 12.86 14.02
CA LEU A 111 19.62 14.02 14.59
C LEU A 111 20.31 14.43 15.89
N SER A 112 20.87 15.65 15.92
CA SER A 112 21.45 16.26 17.12
C SER A 112 20.42 17.20 17.75
N PHE A 113 20.10 16.99 19.01
CA PHE A 113 19.17 17.84 19.73
C PHE A 113 19.53 17.97 21.20
N ARG A 114 18.92 18.96 21.85
CA ARG A 114 19.03 19.17 23.29
C ARG A 114 17.67 19.02 23.97
N ASP A 115 17.63 18.26 25.04
CA ASP A 115 16.57 18.35 26.03
C ASP A 115 17.13 18.99 27.30
N LYS A 116 16.46 20.03 27.82
CA LYS A 116 16.88 20.75 29.03
C LYS A 116 18.33 21.29 28.97
N LYS A 117 19.32 20.50 29.45
CA LYS A 117 20.77 20.81 29.47
C LYS A 117 21.64 19.65 28.93
N ARG A 118 21.05 18.62 28.34
CA ARG A 118 21.77 17.46 27.80
C ARG A 118 21.72 17.48 26.28
N ASN A 119 22.85 17.15 25.67
CA ASN A 119 22.94 16.95 24.23
C ASN A 119 22.71 15.47 23.93
N HIS A 120 21.95 15.20 22.90
CA HIS A 120 21.60 13.86 22.44
C HIS A 120 21.87 13.74 20.95
N ILE A 121 22.24 12.54 20.54
CA ILE A 121 22.38 12.15 19.14
C ILE A 121 21.55 10.90 18.94
N VAL A 122 20.63 10.96 17.98
CA VAL A 122 19.80 9.82 17.56
C VAL A 122 20.17 9.43 16.14
N ARG A 123 20.28 8.14 15.89
CA ARG A 123 20.63 7.57 14.59
C ARG A 123 19.45 6.77 14.06
N ASN A 124 18.85 7.23 12.96
CA ASN A 124 17.66 6.70 12.27
C ASN A 124 16.38 6.63 13.12
N ASP A 125 16.42 6.16 14.36
CA ASP A 125 15.28 6.20 15.28
C ASP A 125 15.78 6.11 16.73
N ASN A 126 14.93 6.49 17.68
CA ASN A 126 15.24 6.33 19.11
C ASN A 126 14.47 5.18 19.77
N TYR A 127 14.00 4.21 18.99
CA TYR A 127 13.26 3.07 19.51
C TYR A 127 14.16 2.14 20.32
N ARG A 128 13.57 1.43 21.29
CA ARG A 128 14.31 0.39 21.99
C ARG A 128 14.25 -0.90 21.19
N HIS A 129 15.35 -1.64 21.19
CA HIS A 129 15.48 -2.95 20.55
C HIS A 129 15.44 -2.96 19.02
N THR A 130 15.35 -1.79 18.37
CA THR A 130 15.63 -1.65 16.94
C THR A 130 17.14 -1.71 16.71
N SER A 131 17.53 -2.04 15.48
CA SER A 131 18.93 -2.10 15.07
C SER A 131 19.56 -0.72 14.86
N HIS A 132 18.73 0.31 14.64
CA HIS A 132 19.17 1.63 14.17
C HIS A 132 20.00 1.55 12.88
N ALA A 133 19.95 0.42 12.16
CA ALA A 133 20.81 0.17 11.01
C ALA A 133 20.49 1.15 9.88
N PRO A 134 21.45 1.46 8.99
CA PRO A 134 21.19 2.28 7.81
C PRO A 134 20.00 1.78 6.99
N LEU A 135 19.29 2.71 6.38
CA LEU A 135 18.24 2.45 5.39
C LEU A 135 18.90 2.05 4.07
N LEU A 136 18.32 1.10 3.34
CA LEU A 136 18.88 0.60 2.08
C LEU A 136 18.03 1.10 0.91
N VAL A 137 18.60 1.97 0.09
CA VAL A 137 17.88 2.63 -1.00
C VAL A 137 18.49 2.26 -2.34
N GLN A 138 17.67 1.80 -3.29
CA GLN A 138 18.07 1.63 -4.67
C GLN A 138 17.98 2.98 -5.40
N ILE A 139 19.11 3.61 -5.70
CA ILE A 139 19.16 4.74 -6.62
C ILE A 139 19.15 4.18 -8.04
N ALA A 140 18.02 4.29 -8.74
CA ALA A 140 17.80 3.59 -9.99
C ALA A 140 18.58 4.23 -11.15
N SER A 141 19.16 3.38 -12.01
CA SER A 141 19.76 3.79 -13.28
C SER A 141 18.76 3.78 -14.44
N GLN A 142 17.64 3.08 -14.28
CA GLN A 142 16.56 2.95 -15.26
C GLN A 142 15.24 3.28 -14.60
N PRO A 143 14.28 3.91 -15.31
CA PRO A 143 12.96 4.15 -14.76
C PRO A 143 12.21 2.83 -14.57
N LEU A 144 11.15 2.84 -13.75
CA LEU A 144 10.24 1.70 -13.67
C LEU A 144 9.79 1.27 -15.08
N PRO A 145 9.77 -0.05 -15.38
CA PRO A 145 9.30 -0.52 -16.67
C PRO A 145 7.83 -0.15 -16.82
N GLN A 146 7.47 0.57 -17.89
CA GLN A 146 6.09 0.99 -18.12
C GLN A 146 5.81 1.23 -19.61
N SER A 147 4.53 1.39 -19.93
CA SER A 147 4.05 1.83 -21.24
C SER A 147 3.18 3.08 -21.08
N GLN A 148 2.97 3.83 -22.16
CA GLN A 148 2.24 5.10 -22.10
C GLN A 148 0.83 4.91 -21.52
N GLY A 149 0.42 5.85 -20.65
CA GLY A 149 -0.88 5.84 -19.98
C GLY A 149 -0.97 4.93 -18.75
N TRP A 150 0.07 4.15 -18.46
CA TRP A 150 0.14 3.33 -17.26
C TRP A 150 0.86 4.06 -16.13
N TYR A 151 0.26 4.06 -14.94
CA TYR A 151 0.78 4.76 -13.77
C TYR A 151 0.80 3.85 -12.54
N TYR A 152 1.99 3.71 -11.94
CA TYR A 152 2.18 3.01 -10.67
C TYR A 152 1.59 3.79 -9.50
N GLY A 153 1.11 3.07 -8.49
CA GLY A 153 0.68 3.68 -7.25
C GLY A 153 0.53 2.73 -6.07
N GLU A 154 0.40 3.34 -4.90
CA GLU A 154 0.11 2.69 -3.63
C GLU A 154 -1.40 2.68 -3.39
N ALA A 155 -1.98 1.52 -3.16
CA ALA A 155 -3.42 1.37 -3.03
C ALA A 155 -3.91 1.29 -1.57
N HIS A 156 -3.01 1.07 -0.61
CA HIS A 156 -3.37 0.89 0.79
C HIS A 156 -2.28 1.47 1.68
N PHE A 157 -2.54 2.65 2.23
CA PHE A 157 -1.59 3.41 3.03
C PHE A 157 -2.31 4.18 4.15
N HIS A 158 -1.70 4.15 5.33
CA HIS A 158 -2.12 4.84 6.53
C HIS A 158 -1.23 6.07 6.75
N SER A 159 -1.87 7.22 6.75
CA SER A 159 -1.24 8.52 6.94
C SER A 159 -1.29 8.94 8.41
N ILE A 160 -0.92 10.19 8.68
CA ILE A 160 -0.97 10.81 10.00
C ILE A 160 -2.38 10.81 10.63
N TYR A 161 -3.43 10.58 9.83
CA TYR A 161 -4.82 10.50 10.30
C TYR A 161 -5.17 9.12 10.87
N THR A 162 -4.39 8.07 10.59
CA THR A 162 -4.30 6.90 11.46
C THR A 162 -3.40 7.28 12.62
N SER A 163 -3.96 7.37 13.81
CA SER A 163 -3.25 7.77 15.03
C SER A 163 -4.03 7.29 16.24
N ASP A 164 -3.82 6.04 16.62
CA ASP A 164 -4.48 5.41 17.76
C ASP A 164 -3.47 5.08 18.89
N GLN A 165 -3.88 4.19 19.80
CA GLN A 165 -3.05 3.83 20.96
C GLN A 165 -1.91 2.86 20.61
N VAL A 166 -1.87 2.41 19.37
CA VAL A 166 -1.08 1.30 18.90
C VAL A 166 -0.41 1.59 17.56
N GLU A 167 -0.97 2.46 16.72
CA GLU A 167 -0.55 2.74 15.35
C GLU A 167 -0.57 4.24 15.06
N PHE A 168 0.39 4.71 14.28
CA PHE A 168 0.35 6.04 13.68
C PHE A 168 1.01 6.02 12.31
N GLY A 169 0.53 6.84 11.38
CA GLY A 169 1.13 6.97 10.05
C GLY A 169 1.95 8.23 9.84
N THR A 170 2.29 8.51 8.58
CA THR A 170 3.10 9.68 8.19
C THR A 170 2.29 10.76 7.46
N PRO A 171 2.71 12.03 7.50
CA PRO A 171 2.05 13.13 6.79
C PRO A 171 1.80 12.81 5.30
N VAL A 172 0.63 13.17 4.78
CA VAL A 172 0.23 12.86 3.39
C VAL A 172 1.19 13.53 2.40
N ALA A 173 1.52 14.80 2.63
CA ALA A 173 2.49 15.52 1.81
C ALA A 173 3.89 14.87 1.77
N ALA A 174 4.32 14.22 2.85
CA ALA A 174 5.59 13.48 2.87
C ALA A 174 5.47 12.19 2.04
N ALA A 175 4.37 11.45 2.18
CA ALA A 175 4.11 10.25 1.38
C ALA A 175 4.03 10.55 -0.12
N VAL A 176 3.45 11.69 -0.51
CA VAL A 176 3.45 12.17 -1.90
C VAL A 176 4.87 12.39 -2.43
N GLN A 177 5.74 13.05 -1.67
CA GLN A 177 7.14 13.25 -2.06
C GLN A 177 7.88 11.92 -2.21
N MET A 178 7.64 10.97 -1.31
CA MET A 178 8.20 9.61 -1.41
C MET A 178 7.69 8.89 -2.66
N ALA A 179 6.39 8.95 -2.95
CA ALA A 179 5.77 8.35 -4.12
C ALA A 179 6.35 8.92 -5.43
N GLN A 180 6.48 10.24 -5.53
CA GLN A 180 7.11 10.90 -6.69
C GLN A 180 8.57 10.50 -6.86
N ALA A 181 9.34 10.42 -5.78
CA ALA A 181 10.72 9.92 -5.82
C ALA A 181 10.78 8.46 -6.29
N MET A 182 9.79 7.64 -5.94
CA MET A 182 9.66 6.25 -6.40
C MET A 182 9.04 6.10 -7.80
N GLY A 183 8.70 7.20 -8.49
CA GLY A 183 8.12 7.15 -9.84
C GLY A 183 6.64 6.79 -9.89
N PHE A 184 5.91 7.00 -8.80
CA PHE A 184 4.48 6.71 -8.74
C PHE A 184 3.65 7.92 -9.17
N GLY A 185 2.57 7.63 -9.89
CA GLY A 185 1.60 8.63 -10.35
C GLY A 185 0.36 8.71 -9.46
N TRP A 186 0.18 7.85 -8.47
CA TRP A 186 -0.95 7.98 -7.55
C TRP A 186 -0.72 7.26 -6.22
N ILE A 187 -1.46 7.69 -5.20
CA ILE A 187 -1.51 7.07 -3.87
C ILE A 187 -2.96 7.07 -3.39
N ALA A 188 -3.36 6.08 -2.63
CA ALA A 188 -4.63 6.07 -1.91
C ALA A 188 -4.38 6.12 -0.40
N ILE A 189 -4.97 7.13 0.23
CA ILE A 189 -4.98 7.29 1.67
C ILE A 189 -6.20 6.54 2.20
N THR A 190 -5.97 5.52 3.02
CA THR A 190 -6.99 4.60 3.53
C THR A 190 -6.83 4.42 5.02
N ASP A 191 -6.81 5.54 5.74
CA ASP A 191 -6.77 5.54 7.20
C ASP A 191 -7.99 4.79 7.77
N HIS A 192 -7.84 4.25 8.98
CA HIS A 192 -8.93 3.52 9.61
C HIS A 192 -10.12 4.45 9.88
N SER A 193 -11.34 3.99 9.58
CA SER A 193 -12.55 4.80 9.82
C SER A 193 -12.66 5.26 11.28
N TYR A 194 -12.24 4.43 12.23
CA TYR A 194 -12.31 4.76 13.66
C TYR A 194 -11.28 5.77 14.14
N ASP A 195 -10.26 6.07 13.34
CA ASP A 195 -9.32 7.16 13.67
C ASP A 195 -9.81 8.49 13.09
N LEU A 196 -10.47 8.43 11.94
CA LEU A 196 -10.97 9.60 11.21
C LEU A 196 -12.16 10.27 11.90
N ASP A 197 -12.85 9.58 12.80
CA ASP A 197 -13.98 10.13 13.55
C ASP A 197 -13.59 10.73 14.91
N ASN A 198 -12.30 10.85 15.23
CA ASN A 198 -11.81 11.36 16.51
C ASN A 198 -11.60 12.89 16.59
N TYR A 199 -11.46 13.40 17.81
CA TYR A 199 -10.97 14.77 18.03
C TYR A 199 -9.47 14.86 17.73
N PRO A 200 -8.97 15.97 17.13
CA PRO A 200 -7.54 16.13 16.89
C PRO A 200 -6.74 16.06 18.20
N GLY A 201 -5.76 15.15 18.23
CA GLY A 201 -4.91 14.91 19.40
C GLY A 201 -5.52 14.03 20.50
N ASP A 202 -6.73 13.49 20.31
CA ASP A 202 -7.35 12.53 21.22
C ASP A 202 -7.72 11.24 20.45
N PRO A 203 -6.91 10.18 20.57
CA PRO A 203 -7.06 8.93 19.80
C PRO A 203 -8.18 8.00 20.32
N ILE A 204 -9.08 8.49 21.16
CA ILE A 204 -10.15 7.68 21.79
C ILE A 204 -11.51 8.37 21.70
N LYS A 205 -11.51 9.71 21.71
CA LYS A 205 -12.74 10.48 21.80
C LYS A 205 -13.27 10.81 20.41
N ASN A 206 -14.38 10.16 20.04
CA ASN A 206 -15.07 10.45 18.78
C ASN A 206 -15.68 11.88 18.79
N SER A 207 -15.63 12.54 17.64
CA SER A 207 -16.17 13.86 17.33
C SER A 207 -17.24 13.75 16.25
N PRO A 208 -18.52 14.06 16.56
CA PRO A 208 -19.58 14.06 15.55
C PRO A 208 -19.38 15.04 14.39
N ALA A 209 -18.45 16.00 14.55
CA ALA A 209 -18.10 16.98 13.52
C ALA A 209 -17.05 16.46 12.51
N LEU A 210 -16.48 15.27 12.74
CA LEU A 210 -15.50 14.59 11.86
C LEU A 210 -14.34 15.51 11.38
N PRO A 211 -13.67 16.25 12.28
CA PRO A 211 -12.66 17.23 11.90
C PRO A 211 -11.46 16.61 11.18
N LEU A 212 -11.06 15.38 11.54
CA LEU A 212 -9.93 14.69 10.92
C LEU A 212 -10.25 14.22 9.50
N TRP A 213 -11.46 13.70 9.26
CA TRP A 213 -11.96 13.40 7.91
C TRP A 213 -11.93 14.62 6.99
N GLU A 214 -12.46 15.75 7.45
CA GLU A 214 -12.49 16.98 6.64
C GLU A 214 -11.08 17.56 6.42
N GLN A 215 -10.18 17.43 7.39
CA GLN A 215 -8.77 17.81 7.24
C GLN A 215 -8.06 16.95 6.17
N LEU A 216 -8.21 15.62 6.23
CA LEU A 216 -7.67 14.71 5.21
C LEU A 216 -8.17 15.08 3.82
N ARG A 217 -9.48 15.31 3.67
CA ARG A 217 -10.06 15.70 2.38
C ARG A 217 -9.52 17.03 1.86
N ALA A 218 -9.41 18.03 2.74
CA ALA A 218 -8.86 19.33 2.37
C ALA A 218 -7.38 19.23 1.95
N GLU A 219 -6.56 18.49 2.71
CA GLU A 219 -5.14 18.27 2.41
C GLU A 219 -4.97 17.54 1.07
N ALA A 220 -5.72 16.47 0.84
CA ALA A 220 -5.67 15.74 -0.43
C ALA A 220 -6.12 16.60 -1.62
N ALA A 221 -7.16 17.42 -1.46
CA ALA A 221 -7.61 18.35 -2.49
C ALA A 221 -6.53 19.40 -2.81
N GLU A 222 -5.90 19.98 -1.79
CA GLU A 222 -4.79 20.93 -1.97
C GLU A 222 -3.60 20.27 -2.67
N LEU A 223 -3.21 19.06 -2.29
CA LEU A 223 -2.11 18.33 -2.92
C LEU A 223 -2.41 18.00 -4.39
N ASN A 224 -3.65 17.60 -4.72
CA ASN A 224 -4.07 17.38 -6.10
C ASN A 224 -4.07 18.67 -6.96
N LEU A 225 -4.21 19.84 -6.33
CA LEU A 225 -4.14 21.14 -7.03
C LEU A 225 -2.70 21.64 -7.20
N THR A 226 -1.86 21.41 -6.21
CA THR A 226 -0.52 22.02 -6.10
C THR A 226 0.61 21.11 -6.55
N THR A 227 0.37 19.80 -6.60
CA THR A 227 1.39 18.81 -6.94
C THR A 227 1.14 18.22 -8.32
N GLU A 228 2.12 18.36 -9.21
CA GLU A 228 2.03 17.79 -10.55
C GLU A 228 2.31 16.28 -10.56
N ASN A 229 1.70 15.59 -11.53
CA ASN A 229 2.00 14.20 -11.88
C ASN A 229 1.80 13.17 -10.75
N VAL A 230 0.94 13.48 -9.78
CA VAL A 230 0.49 12.55 -8.76
C VAL A 230 -0.99 12.78 -8.46
N ALA A 231 -1.77 11.71 -8.33
CA ALA A 231 -3.15 11.76 -7.85
C ALA A 231 -3.23 11.20 -6.43
N VAL A 232 -3.78 11.98 -5.50
CA VAL A 232 -4.06 11.56 -4.13
C VAL A 232 -5.54 11.17 -4.06
N LEU A 233 -5.80 9.89 -3.83
CA LEU A 233 -7.14 9.36 -3.62
C LEU A 233 -7.45 9.38 -2.13
N VAL A 234 -8.64 9.86 -1.77
CA VAL A 234 -9.16 9.75 -0.41
C VAL A 234 -10.05 8.52 -0.31
N GLY A 235 -9.85 7.76 0.75
CA GLY A 235 -10.62 6.58 1.09
C GLY A 235 -10.51 6.24 2.57
N GLU A 236 -11.02 5.08 2.92
CA GLU A 236 -11.02 4.54 4.28
C GLU A 236 -10.67 3.05 4.24
N GLU A 237 -9.95 2.55 5.27
CA GLU A 237 -10.01 1.14 5.63
C GLU A 237 -11.12 0.94 6.67
N ILE A 238 -12.26 0.44 6.19
CA ILE A 238 -13.50 0.36 6.95
C ILE A 238 -13.61 -1.01 7.62
N SER A 239 -13.70 -1.00 8.95
CA SER A 239 -14.00 -2.18 9.74
C SER A 239 -15.50 -2.48 9.71
N CYS A 240 -15.88 -3.60 9.10
CA CYS A 240 -17.27 -4.01 8.92
C CYS A 240 -17.50 -5.49 9.25
N SER A 241 -18.76 -5.89 9.34
CA SER A 241 -19.13 -7.27 9.68
C SER A 241 -19.14 -8.17 8.46
N ASN A 242 -18.41 -9.28 8.54
CA ASN A 242 -18.67 -10.42 7.67
C ASN A 242 -20.02 -11.08 8.02
N ARG A 243 -20.45 -12.08 7.24
CA ARG A 243 -21.75 -12.76 7.44
C ARG A 243 -21.97 -13.41 8.81
N TRP A 244 -20.94 -13.58 9.62
CA TRP A 244 -21.02 -14.13 10.98
C TRP A 244 -20.88 -13.06 12.08
N GLY A 245 -20.96 -11.78 11.73
CA GLY A 245 -20.84 -10.69 12.70
C GLY A 245 -19.41 -10.57 13.28
N LYS A 246 -18.40 -10.88 12.46
CA LYS A 246 -16.97 -10.75 12.79
C LYS A 246 -16.34 -9.63 11.97
N ASN A 247 -15.35 -8.94 12.56
CA ASN A 247 -14.69 -7.82 11.93
C ASN A 247 -13.82 -8.28 10.77
N ILE A 248 -14.00 -7.64 9.63
CA ILE A 248 -13.20 -7.70 8.41
C ILE A 248 -12.92 -6.27 7.95
N HIS A 249 -11.88 -6.11 7.13
CA HIS A 249 -11.48 -4.81 6.59
C HIS A 249 -11.82 -4.70 5.11
N LEU A 250 -12.35 -3.53 4.73
CA LEU A 250 -12.73 -3.16 3.37
C LEU A 250 -12.12 -1.82 3.01
N LEU A 251 -11.44 -1.73 1.87
CA LEU A 251 -10.98 -0.47 1.31
C LEU A 251 -12.13 0.17 0.52
N GLY A 252 -12.54 1.37 0.92
CA GLY A 252 -13.49 2.21 0.19
C GLY A 252 -12.79 3.43 -0.39
N TYR A 253 -12.86 3.65 -1.70
CA TYR A 253 -12.24 4.78 -2.38
C TYR A 253 -13.27 5.68 -3.06
N GLY A 254 -12.93 6.96 -3.23
CA GLY A 254 -13.79 7.91 -3.95
C GLY A 254 -15.10 8.16 -3.21
N ILE A 255 -15.00 8.31 -1.89
CA ILE A 255 -16.10 8.60 -0.98
C ILE A 255 -15.92 10.03 -0.42
N GLU A 256 -17.01 10.78 -0.36
CA GLU A 256 -17.02 12.16 0.17
C GLU A 256 -17.54 12.20 1.61
N GLN A 257 -18.50 11.33 1.91
CA GLN A 257 -19.09 11.16 3.23
C GLN A 257 -18.44 9.97 3.92
N PHE A 258 -17.95 10.27 5.13
CA PHE A 258 -17.39 9.31 6.07
C PHE A 258 -18.31 8.11 6.31
N ILE A 259 -17.73 6.90 6.39
CA ILE A 259 -18.44 5.66 6.69
C ILE A 259 -17.99 5.10 8.05
N PRO A 260 -18.86 5.06 9.07
CA PRO A 260 -18.48 4.54 10.39
C PRO A 260 -18.00 3.08 10.35
N GLY A 261 -16.89 2.80 11.02
CA GLY A 261 -16.31 1.45 11.10
C GLY A 261 -15.44 1.28 12.34
N SER A 262 -16.04 1.13 13.52
CA SER A 262 -15.33 1.07 14.81
C SER A 262 -15.16 -0.35 15.37
N GLY A 263 -15.36 -1.36 14.52
CA GLY A 263 -15.51 -2.74 14.95
C GLY A 263 -14.32 -3.31 15.72
N ASP A 264 -13.11 -2.83 15.43
CA ASP A 264 -11.85 -3.30 16.00
C ASP A 264 -10.93 -2.16 16.45
N SER A 265 -11.49 -0.98 16.74
CA SER A 265 -10.76 0.24 17.13
C SER A 265 -10.01 0.14 18.46
N ALA A 266 -10.24 -0.90 19.25
CA ALA A 266 -9.73 -1.06 20.61
C ALA A 266 -10.13 0.05 21.62
N GLU A 267 -10.80 1.13 21.20
CA GLU A 267 -11.18 2.29 22.03
C GLU A 267 -12.07 1.93 23.22
N ARG A 268 -12.93 0.92 23.05
CA ARG A 268 -13.84 0.41 24.09
C ARG A 268 -13.45 -1.01 24.46
N LEU A 269 -12.68 -1.14 25.54
CA LEU A 269 -12.28 -2.43 26.11
C LEU A 269 -13.46 -3.42 26.16
N PHE A 270 -13.29 -4.55 25.47
CA PHE A 270 -14.23 -5.67 25.39
C PHE A 270 -15.56 -5.42 24.66
N LYS A 271 -15.71 -4.30 23.93
CA LYS A 271 -16.89 -3.98 23.10
C LYS A 271 -16.50 -3.70 21.66
N PHE A 272 -16.28 -4.78 20.90
CA PHE A 272 -15.80 -4.77 19.51
C PHE A 272 -16.81 -5.33 18.48
N PRO A 273 -18.13 -5.11 18.58
CA PRO A 273 -19.02 -5.49 17.49
C PRO A 273 -18.80 -4.54 16.30
N PRO A 274 -18.80 -5.05 15.06
CA PRO A 274 -18.80 -4.21 13.88
C PRO A 274 -20.00 -3.26 13.87
N SER A 275 -19.76 -2.00 13.45
CA SER A 275 -20.77 -0.94 13.44
C SER A 275 -21.76 -1.10 12.28
N LEU A 276 -21.30 -1.64 11.16
CA LEU A 276 -22.06 -1.88 9.94
C LEU A 276 -21.71 -3.26 9.36
N SER A 277 -22.66 -3.86 8.66
CA SER A 277 -22.41 -5.06 7.86
C SER A 277 -21.69 -4.74 6.55
N LEU A 278 -21.03 -5.75 5.97
CA LEU A 278 -20.38 -5.62 4.66
C LEU A 278 -21.35 -5.08 3.59
N GLY A 279 -22.56 -5.61 3.51
CA GLY A 279 -23.56 -5.16 2.53
C GLY A 279 -23.97 -3.69 2.72
N GLU A 280 -24.10 -3.23 3.96
CA GLU A 280 -24.39 -1.81 4.26
C GLU A 280 -23.24 -0.89 3.86
N VAL A 281 -21.99 -1.29 4.16
CA VAL A 281 -20.80 -0.51 3.77
C VAL A 281 -20.67 -0.46 2.25
N LEU A 282 -20.78 -1.61 1.56
CA LEU A 282 -20.74 -1.65 0.09
C LEU A 282 -21.82 -0.77 -0.54
N SER A 283 -23.03 -0.79 0.01
CA SER A 283 -24.13 0.06 -0.46
C SER A 283 -23.83 1.55 -0.27
N LYS A 284 -23.18 1.93 0.84
CA LYS A 284 -22.76 3.32 1.10
C LYS A 284 -21.65 3.77 0.15
N VAL A 285 -20.68 2.91 -0.15
CA VAL A 285 -19.62 3.21 -1.13
C VAL A 285 -20.23 3.36 -2.53
N GLU A 286 -21.10 2.42 -2.95
CA GLU A 286 -21.77 2.47 -4.26
C GLU A 286 -22.66 3.71 -4.41
N ALA A 287 -23.40 4.10 -3.36
CA ALA A 287 -24.25 5.29 -3.37
C ALA A 287 -23.48 6.61 -3.58
N GLN A 288 -22.21 6.64 -3.19
CA GLN A 288 -21.32 7.78 -3.43
C GLN A 288 -20.58 7.68 -4.77
N GLY A 289 -20.82 6.61 -5.55
CA GLY A 289 -20.10 6.34 -6.78
C GLY A 289 -18.68 5.83 -6.54
N GLY A 290 -18.34 5.39 -5.33
CA GLY A 290 -17.00 4.93 -4.96
C GLY A 290 -16.64 3.55 -5.53
N VAL A 291 -15.52 3.00 -5.07
CA VAL A 291 -15.01 1.67 -5.44
C VAL A 291 -14.58 0.93 -4.18
N ALA A 292 -14.92 -0.36 -4.07
CA ALA A 292 -14.65 -1.14 -2.87
C ALA A 292 -13.80 -2.38 -3.15
N TYR A 293 -12.73 -2.58 -2.37
CA TYR A 293 -11.87 -3.75 -2.43
C TYR A 293 -11.79 -4.43 -1.07
N ALA A 294 -11.82 -5.77 -1.06
CA ALA A 294 -11.56 -6.52 0.16
C ALA A 294 -10.09 -6.32 0.58
N ALA A 295 -9.86 -5.77 1.78
CA ALA A 295 -8.51 -5.56 2.31
C ALA A 295 -7.95 -6.89 2.79
N HIS A 296 -6.75 -7.27 2.30
CA HIS A 296 -5.99 -8.46 2.69
C HIS A 296 -6.84 -9.69 3.11
N PRO A 297 -7.83 -10.12 2.29
CA PRO A 297 -9.00 -10.87 2.76
C PRO A 297 -8.71 -12.30 3.25
N CYS A 298 -7.59 -12.85 2.80
CA CYS A 298 -7.13 -14.20 3.13
C CYS A 298 -5.93 -14.21 4.09
N ALA A 299 -5.54 -13.05 4.63
CA ALA A 299 -4.48 -12.96 5.62
C ALA A 299 -4.84 -13.75 6.88
N MET A 300 -3.83 -14.35 7.51
CA MET A 300 -4.03 -15.12 8.72
C MET A 300 -4.16 -14.21 9.94
N THR A 301 -5.37 -14.09 10.48
CA THR A 301 -5.59 -13.39 11.75
C THR A 301 -5.06 -14.24 12.93
N PRO A 302 -4.16 -13.71 13.79
CA PRO A 302 -3.73 -14.39 15.00
C PRO A 302 -4.88 -14.74 15.95
N LEU A 303 -4.74 -15.81 16.74
CA LEU A 303 -5.81 -16.29 17.64
C LEU A 303 -6.25 -15.22 18.66
N THR A 304 -5.30 -14.43 19.15
CA THR A 304 -5.54 -13.32 20.08
C THR A 304 -6.46 -12.26 19.48
N GLN A 305 -6.20 -11.82 18.25
CA GLN A 305 -7.05 -10.87 17.53
C GLN A 305 -8.45 -11.44 17.26
N ARG A 306 -8.56 -12.75 17.00
CA ARG A 306 -9.87 -13.41 16.83
C ARG A 306 -10.71 -13.41 18.10
N LEU A 307 -10.08 -13.52 19.26
CA LEU A 307 -10.74 -13.59 20.56
C LEU A 307 -11.04 -12.20 21.13
N VAL A 308 -10.07 -11.28 21.04
CA VAL A 308 -10.17 -9.94 21.62
C VAL A 308 -10.91 -8.99 20.68
N LEU A 309 -10.40 -8.77 19.46
CA LEU A 309 -10.97 -7.81 18.51
C LEU A 309 -12.05 -8.40 17.61
N ARG A 310 -12.43 -9.67 17.81
CA ARG A 310 -13.39 -10.40 16.97
C ARG A 310 -13.05 -10.37 15.47
N ARG A 311 -11.78 -10.12 15.11
CA ARG A 311 -11.28 -10.13 13.72
C ARG A 311 -11.34 -11.54 13.14
N ARG A 312 -11.76 -11.70 11.89
CA ARG A 312 -11.68 -12.97 11.15
C ARG A 312 -11.38 -12.73 9.68
N SER A 313 -11.07 -13.82 8.97
CA SER A 313 -10.95 -13.79 7.52
C SER A 313 -12.32 -13.63 6.86
N TRP A 314 -12.30 -13.17 5.61
CA TRP A 314 -13.46 -13.15 4.74
C TRP A 314 -13.93 -14.57 4.42
N GLU A 315 -15.24 -14.77 4.38
CA GLU A 315 -15.87 -16.04 4.04
C GLU A 315 -16.33 -16.09 2.59
N ARG A 316 -16.56 -17.31 2.09
CA ARG A 316 -16.90 -17.54 0.67
C ARG A 316 -18.01 -16.63 0.15
N ALA A 317 -19.08 -16.46 0.92
CA ALA A 317 -20.21 -15.65 0.46
C ALA A 317 -19.99 -14.15 0.63
N ASP A 318 -19.08 -13.70 1.49
CA ASP A 318 -18.76 -12.27 1.60
C ASP A 318 -18.13 -11.77 0.29
N PHE A 319 -17.36 -12.63 -0.39
CA PHE A 319 -16.85 -12.36 -1.74
C PHE A 319 -17.94 -12.31 -2.82
N GLU A 320 -19.11 -12.87 -2.52
CA GLU A 320 -20.25 -12.91 -3.43
C GLU A 320 -21.16 -11.68 -3.25
N GLU A 321 -20.92 -10.83 -2.25
CA GLU A 321 -21.71 -9.63 -2.00
C GLU A 321 -21.67 -8.66 -3.19
N ARG A 322 -22.79 -7.97 -3.44
CA ARG A 322 -22.91 -6.98 -4.51
C ARG A 322 -22.18 -5.68 -4.12
N GLY A 323 -21.53 -5.04 -5.08
CA GLY A 323 -20.79 -3.79 -4.88
C GLY A 323 -19.29 -3.99 -4.65
N LEU A 324 -18.85 -5.20 -4.34
CA LEU A 324 -17.42 -5.52 -4.25
C LEU A 324 -16.78 -5.48 -5.64
N SER A 325 -15.74 -4.65 -5.80
CA SER A 325 -15.05 -4.45 -7.09
C SER A 325 -13.81 -5.34 -7.24
N GLY A 326 -13.17 -5.72 -6.13
CA GLY A 326 -11.94 -6.49 -6.20
C GLY A 326 -11.39 -6.96 -4.86
N LEU A 327 -10.23 -7.63 -4.92
CA LEU A 327 -9.53 -8.19 -3.77
C LEU A 327 -8.08 -7.69 -3.71
N GLN A 328 -7.69 -7.12 -2.58
CA GLN A 328 -6.30 -6.83 -2.28
C GLN A 328 -5.60 -8.09 -1.73
N PHE A 329 -5.38 -9.09 -2.58
CA PHE A 329 -4.74 -10.32 -2.13
C PHE A 329 -3.21 -10.23 -2.03
N TRP A 330 -2.58 -9.17 -2.54
CA TRP A 330 -1.14 -8.97 -2.39
C TRP A 330 -0.88 -7.77 -1.47
N ASN A 331 -0.68 -8.05 -0.18
CA ASN A 331 -0.38 -7.06 0.84
C ASN A 331 1.08 -7.16 1.31
N GLY A 332 1.98 -6.35 0.74
CA GLY A 332 3.39 -6.27 1.11
C GLY A 332 4.31 -7.41 0.65
N PHE A 333 3.97 -8.68 0.90
CA PHE A 333 4.82 -9.83 0.58
C PHE A 333 4.01 -11.09 0.20
N LYS A 334 4.70 -12.09 -0.38
CA LYS A 334 4.07 -13.31 -0.93
C LYS A 334 3.95 -14.41 0.14
N ASP A 335 3.03 -14.23 1.07
CA ASP A 335 2.75 -15.18 2.15
C ASP A 335 1.62 -16.18 1.82
N LEU A 336 1.14 -16.96 2.79
CA LEU A 336 0.00 -17.85 2.60
C LEU A 336 -1.29 -17.09 2.25
N GLY A 337 -1.47 -15.87 2.75
CA GLY A 337 -2.59 -15.00 2.41
C GLY A 337 -2.59 -14.65 0.93
N PHE A 338 -1.43 -14.32 0.37
CA PHE A 338 -1.24 -14.09 -1.06
C PHE A 338 -1.70 -15.27 -1.92
N PHE A 339 -1.20 -16.48 -1.64
CA PHE A 339 -1.54 -17.65 -2.44
C PHE A 339 -3.03 -18.01 -2.35
N ARG A 340 -3.61 -17.96 -1.14
CA ARG A 340 -5.05 -18.24 -0.91
C ARG A 340 -5.94 -17.18 -1.55
N GLY A 341 -5.57 -15.91 -1.43
CA GLY A 341 -6.32 -14.80 -2.02
C GLY A 341 -6.29 -14.83 -3.54
N LYS A 342 -5.14 -15.11 -4.15
CA LYS A 342 -5.03 -15.34 -5.60
C LYS A 342 -5.88 -16.51 -6.07
N GLN A 343 -5.87 -17.63 -5.34
CA GLN A 343 -6.71 -18.78 -5.65
C GLN A 343 -8.20 -18.40 -5.58
N ARG A 344 -8.64 -17.72 -4.52
CA ARG A 344 -10.02 -17.26 -4.37
C ARG A 344 -10.41 -16.27 -5.48
N TRP A 345 -9.51 -15.38 -5.87
CA TRP A 345 -9.73 -14.48 -7.00
C TRP A 345 -9.99 -15.25 -8.30
N ILE A 346 -9.17 -16.26 -8.63
CA ILE A 346 -9.36 -17.12 -9.80
C ILE A 346 -10.69 -17.88 -9.72
N GLU A 347 -11.06 -18.43 -8.55
CA GLU A 347 -12.35 -19.08 -8.34
C GLU A 347 -13.54 -18.15 -8.66
N LEU A 348 -13.47 -16.87 -8.26
CA LEU A 348 -14.49 -15.86 -8.56
C LEU A 348 -14.53 -15.53 -10.05
N LEU A 349 -13.37 -15.34 -10.69
CA LEU A 349 -13.30 -15.10 -12.14
C LEU A 349 -13.93 -16.25 -12.95
N LEU A 350 -13.63 -17.49 -12.58
CA LEU A 350 -14.19 -18.70 -13.20
C LEU A 350 -15.69 -18.87 -12.93
N ALA A 351 -16.20 -18.30 -11.84
CA ALA A 351 -17.64 -18.19 -11.58
C ALA A 351 -18.31 -17.07 -12.42
N GLY A 352 -17.57 -16.39 -13.29
CA GLY A 352 -18.06 -15.32 -14.16
C GLY A 352 -18.09 -13.94 -13.49
N ARG A 353 -17.58 -13.80 -12.27
CA ARG A 353 -17.55 -12.53 -11.54
C ARG A 353 -16.52 -11.58 -12.14
N ARG A 354 -16.89 -10.30 -12.22
CA ARG A 354 -15.99 -9.20 -12.60
C ARG A 354 -15.34 -8.62 -11.34
N ILE A 355 -14.41 -9.37 -10.75
CA ILE A 355 -13.69 -9.01 -9.51
C ILE A 355 -12.22 -8.86 -9.85
N PHE A 356 -11.62 -7.74 -9.46
CA PHE A 356 -10.28 -7.36 -9.90
C PHE A 356 -9.22 -7.55 -8.82
N ALA A 357 -8.00 -7.86 -9.24
CA ALA A 357 -6.83 -7.94 -8.38
C ALA A 357 -6.33 -6.53 -7.99
N LEU A 358 -5.93 -6.39 -6.73
CA LEU A 358 -5.26 -5.19 -6.19
C LEU A 358 -4.05 -5.60 -5.36
N ALA A 359 -3.04 -4.72 -5.35
CA ALA A 359 -1.88 -4.83 -4.48
C ALA A 359 -1.67 -3.49 -3.78
N GLY A 360 -1.27 -3.57 -2.52
CA GLY A 360 -0.84 -2.43 -1.70
C GLY A 360 -0.04 -2.93 -0.51
N ASN A 361 0.36 -2.03 0.37
CA ASN A 361 1.30 -2.40 1.43
C ASN A 361 0.75 -2.30 2.84
N ASP A 362 -0.37 -1.63 3.07
CA ASP A 362 -0.88 -1.43 4.44
C ASP A 362 0.24 -0.79 5.30
N ALA A 363 0.86 0.22 4.67
CA ALA A 363 2.05 0.88 5.17
C ALA A 363 1.64 2.07 6.04
N HIS A 364 2.27 2.23 7.19
CA HIS A 364 2.00 3.30 8.16
C HIS A 364 3.13 4.34 8.13
N GLY A 365 3.59 4.70 6.93
CA GLY A 365 4.79 5.51 6.74
C GLY A 365 6.10 4.74 6.70
N ASP A 366 6.02 3.42 6.52
CA ASP A 366 7.16 2.52 6.32
C ASP A 366 7.71 2.64 4.90
N PHE A 367 8.64 3.53 4.64
CA PHE A 367 9.17 3.70 3.27
C PHE A 367 10.33 2.74 2.99
N ASN A 368 11.24 2.54 3.96
CA ASN A 368 12.35 1.58 3.87
C ASN A 368 12.18 0.41 4.82
N ARG A 369 11.72 0.70 6.04
CA ARG A 369 11.73 -0.24 7.16
C ARG A 369 10.50 -0.09 8.03
N SER A 370 9.78 -1.19 8.16
CA SER A 370 8.67 -1.32 9.08
C SER A 370 9.10 -1.60 10.50
N ARG A 371 8.58 -0.83 11.46
CA ARG A 371 8.87 -0.93 12.90
C ARG A 371 7.56 -1.18 13.63
N ARG A 372 7.37 -2.42 14.08
CA ARG A 372 6.10 -2.88 14.67
C ARG A 372 6.32 -3.43 16.07
N ILE A 373 5.38 -3.18 16.97
CA ILE A 373 5.27 -3.87 18.26
C ILE A 373 5.14 -5.36 18.01
N ARG A 374 6.15 -6.10 18.46
CA ARG A 374 6.15 -7.57 18.45
C ARG A 374 5.55 -8.12 19.74
N ILE A 375 5.85 -7.47 20.86
CA ILE A 375 5.29 -7.79 22.18
C ILE A 375 4.90 -6.44 22.80
N PRO A 376 3.62 -6.20 23.09
CA PRO A 376 3.17 -4.95 23.68
C PRO A 376 4.00 -4.56 24.89
N PHE A 377 4.39 -3.29 24.94
CA PHE A 377 5.14 -2.69 26.04
C PHE A 377 6.54 -3.27 26.29
N LEU A 378 7.01 -4.23 25.48
CA LEU A 378 8.29 -4.91 25.71
C LEU A 378 9.24 -4.86 24.50
N LYS A 379 8.74 -5.11 23.29
CA LYS A 379 9.64 -5.35 22.14
C LYS A 379 9.07 -4.85 20.82
N ILE A 380 9.87 -4.07 20.12
CA ILE A 380 9.68 -3.71 18.70
C ILE A 380 10.42 -4.73 17.83
N ALA A 381 9.86 -5.05 16.67
CA ALA A 381 10.51 -5.80 15.60
C ALA A 381 10.61 -4.95 14.34
N GLU A 382 11.67 -5.18 13.60
CA GLU A 382 11.91 -4.56 12.30
C GLU A 382 11.66 -5.58 11.19
N THR A 383 11.00 -5.14 10.13
CA THR A 383 10.92 -5.89 8.88
C THR A 383 11.06 -4.93 7.70
N ASN A 384 11.28 -5.47 6.51
CA ASN A 384 11.14 -4.73 5.26
C ASN A 384 9.90 -5.21 4.48
N HIS A 385 8.98 -5.87 5.17
CA HIS A 385 7.69 -6.26 4.62
C HIS A 385 6.74 -5.07 4.74
N ASN A 386 5.74 -4.99 3.86
CA ASN A 386 4.70 -3.95 3.94
C ASN A 386 5.25 -2.52 3.89
N CYS A 387 6.44 -2.32 3.30
CA CYS A 387 6.94 -0.98 3.03
C CYS A 387 6.17 -0.38 1.86
N PHE A 388 5.81 0.90 1.98
CA PHE A 388 5.14 1.71 0.97
C PHE A 388 5.71 1.45 -0.42
N GLY A 389 4.83 1.13 -1.36
CA GLY A 389 5.18 0.92 -2.75
C GLY A 389 5.93 -0.36 -3.08
N LYS A 390 6.27 -1.23 -2.11
CA LYS A 390 7.08 -2.41 -2.39
C LYS A 390 6.36 -3.37 -3.34
N VAL A 391 5.11 -3.69 -3.04
CA VAL A 391 4.15 -4.21 -4.03
C VAL A 391 3.24 -3.07 -4.45
N ARG A 392 2.74 -3.05 -5.67
CA ARG A 392 2.02 -1.88 -6.18
C ARG A 392 1.02 -2.25 -7.26
N ALA A 393 0.04 -1.40 -7.44
CA ALA A 393 -0.87 -1.45 -8.58
C ALA A 393 -0.36 -0.49 -9.67
N CYS A 394 -0.53 -0.87 -10.93
CA CYS A 394 -0.28 0.01 -12.06
C CYS A 394 -1.57 0.08 -12.88
N VAL A 395 -2.09 1.29 -13.10
CA VAL A 395 -3.41 1.51 -13.69
C VAL A 395 -3.30 2.18 -15.05
N LEU A 396 -4.15 1.79 -15.99
CA LEU A 396 -4.27 2.44 -17.29
C LEU A 396 -5.27 3.61 -17.20
N VAL A 397 -4.72 4.81 -17.25
CA VAL A 397 -5.46 6.07 -17.25
C VAL A 397 -5.79 6.48 -18.69
N ARG A 398 -7.05 6.87 -18.90
CA ARG A 398 -7.51 7.49 -20.14
C ARG A 398 -7.61 9.00 -19.92
N GLY A 399 -6.81 9.78 -20.64
CA GLY A 399 -6.73 11.24 -20.47
C GLY A 399 -5.70 11.67 -19.43
N LYS A 400 -5.97 12.78 -18.72
CA LYS A 400 -5.07 13.31 -17.69
C LYS A 400 -5.14 12.45 -16.43
N LEU A 401 -3.97 12.18 -15.84
CA LEU A 401 -3.85 11.60 -14.50
C LEU A 401 -4.56 12.50 -13.48
N SER A 402 -5.52 11.91 -12.76
CA SER A 402 -6.32 12.56 -11.71
C SER A 402 -6.94 11.49 -10.83
N GLU A 403 -7.42 11.89 -9.65
CA GLU A 403 -8.18 11.01 -8.76
C GLU A 403 -9.30 10.27 -9.51
N LYS A 404 -10.11 11.02 -10.26
CA LYS A 404 -11.24 10.49 -11.05
C LYS A 404 -10.79 9.40 -12.04
N THR A 405 -9.76 9.68 -12.82
CA THR A 405 -9.32 8.74 -13.87
C THR A 405 -8.63 7.49 -13.31
N VAL A 406 -7.99 7.60 -12.14
CA VAL A 406 -7.49 6.45 -11.38
C VAL A 406 -8.65 5.61 -10.83
N LEU A 407 -9.64 6.24 -10.19
CA LEU A 407 -10.84 5.55 -9.68
C LEU A 407 -11.60 4.82 -10.78
N GLU A 408 -11.76 5.43 -11.95
CA GLU A 408 -12.34 4.77 -13.12
C GLU A 408 -11.53 3.55 -13.58
N ALA A 409 -10.19 3.64 -13.56
CA ALA A 409 -9.33 2.54 -13.93
C ALA A 409 -9.44 1.37 -12.93
N LEU A 410 -9.48 1.66 -11.62
CA LEU A 410 -9.71 0.65 -10.57
C LEU A 410 -11.09 0.01 -10.71
N ARG A 411 -12.16 0.82 -10.85
CA ARG A 411 -13.54 0.33 -11.02
C ARG A 411 -13.69 -0.61 -12.21
N SER A 412 -13.02 -0.31 -13.32
CA SER A 412 -13.06 -1.10 -14.55
C SER A 412 -11.98 -2.20 -14.61
N GLY A 413 -11.16 -2.33 -13.57
CA GLY A 413 -10.09 -3.33 -13.53
C GLY A 413 -8.99 -3.14 -14.57
N ARG A 414 -8.83 -1.93 -15.09
CA ARG A 414 -7.76 -1.54 -16.02
C ARG A 414 -6.44 -1.40 -15.26
N SER A 415 -6.00 -2.49 -14.63
CA SER A 415 -4.85 -2.49 -13.74
C SER A 415 -4.10 -3.81 -13.72
N ILE A 416 -2.84 -3.74 -13.33
CA ILE A 416 -1.97 -4.88 -13.04
C ILE A 416 -1.41 -4.73 -11.63
N ILE A 417 -0.97 -5.83 -11.03
CA ILE A 417 -0.29 -5.82 -9.73
C ILE A 417 1.12 -6.36 -9.86
N THR A 418 2.10 -5.74 -9.20
CA THR A 418 3.50 -6.13 -9.34
C THR A 418 4.38 -5.71 -8.16
N ASP A 419 5.55 -6.37 -8.02
CA ASP A 419 6.69 -5.92 -7.20
C ASP A 419 7.92 -5.54 -8.06
N GLY A 420 7.76 -5.33 -9.39
CA GLY A 420 8.86 -4.96 -10.28
C GLY A 420 8.52 -4.99 -11.78
N PRO A 421 8.36 -6.18 -12.40
CA PRO A 421 8.16 -6.31 -13.85
C PRO A 421 6.82 -5.73 -14.31
N PHE A 422 6.76 -5.36 -15.58
CA PHE A 422 5.57 -4.83 -16.23
C PHE A 422 5.11 -5.80 -17.32
N VAL A 423 3.81 -6.13 -17.36
CA VAL A 423 3.22 -6.85 -18.48
C VAL A 423 1.82 -6.34 -18.75
N VAL A 424 1.53 -6.08 -20.01
CA VAL A 424 0.22 -5.65 -20.50
C VAL A 424 -0.12 -6.38 -21.79
N PHE A 425 -1.39 -6.47 -22.11
CA PHE A 425 -1.85 -7.11 -23.33
C PHE A 425 -3.18 -6.53 -23.82
N GLN A 426 -3.44 -6.77 -25.10
CA GLN A 426 -4.67 -6.44 -25.80
C GLN A 426 -5.15 -7.70 -26.52
N VAL A 427 -6.46 -7.82 -26.71
CA VAL A 427 -7.05 -8.83 -27.59
C VAL A 427 -7.71 -8.12 -28.75
N HIS A 428 -7.49 -8.62 -29.97
CA HIS A 428 -8.12 -8.10 -31.19
C HIS A 428 -9.02 -9.17 -31.78
N ASN A 429 -10.16 -8.77 -32.37
CA ASN A 429 -11.06 -9.68 -33.06
C ASN A 429 -10.89 -9.61 -34.60
N ASN A 430 -11.65 -10.45 -35.31
CA ASN A 430 -11.69 -10.49 -36.77
C ASN A 430 -12.28 -9.23 -37.45
N GLN A 431 -12.86 -8.29 -36.68
CA GLN A 431 -13.43 -7.04 -37.18
C GLN A 431 -12.46 -5.85 -36.99
N GLY A 432 -11.28 -6.09 -36.41
CA GLY A 432 -10.30 -5.04 -36.10
C GLY A 432 -10.57 -4.29 -34.79
N GLU A 433 -11.60 -4.68 -34.03
CA GLU A 433 -11.85 -4.14 -32.70
C GLU A 433 -10.84 -4.70 -31.71
N LYS A 434 -10.58 -3.94 -30.65
CA LYS A 434 -9.64 -4.33 -29.59
C LYS A 434 -10.26 -4.15 -28.21
N ALA A 435 -9.84 -4.99 -27.27
CA ALA A 435 -10.09 -4.84 -25.85
C ALA A 435 -8.78 -4.83 -25.08
N GLU A 436 -8.76 -4.04 -24.01
CA GLU A 436 -7.65 -3.94 -23.06
C GLU A 436 -8.00 -4.60 -21.73
N ILE A 437 -7.02 -4.70 -20.83
CA ILE A 437 -7.19 -5.26 -19.47
C ILE A 437 -8.42 -4.66 -18.80
N GLY A 438 -9.31 -5.52 -18.28
CA GLY A 438 -10.59 -5.13 -17.66
C GLY A 438 -11.79 -5.15 -18.61
N GLU A 439 -11.58 -5.14 -19.93
CA GLU A 439 -12.65 -5.05 -20.92
C GLU A 439 -13.13 -6.41 -21.43
N THR A 440 -14.22 -6.39 -22.20
CA THR A 440 -14.80 -7.57 -22.86
C THR A 440 -14.78 -7.37 -24.38
N LEU A 441 -14.42 -8.40 -25.13
CA LEU A 441 -14.45 -8.41 -26.59
C LEU A 441 -15.31 -9.54 -27.12
N THR A 442 -16.01 -9.28 -28.23
CA THR A 442 -16.87 -10.24 -28.89
C THR A 442 -16.40 -10.45 -30.34
N GLY A 443 -16.45 -11.67 -30.89
CA GLY A 443 -15.94 -11.93 -32.25
C GLY A 443 -15.81 -13.41 -32.60
N LYS A 444 -15.31 -13.71 -33.81
CA LYS A 444 -15.16 -15.09 -34.34
C LYS A 444 -13.74 -15.64 -34.21
N SER A 445 -12.73 -14.79 -34.38
CA SER A 445 -11.33 -15.15 -34.18
C SER A 445 -10.62 -14.05 -33.42
N PHE A 446 -9.56 -14.43 -32.69
CA PHE A 446 -8.90 -13.52 -31.78
C PHE A 446 -7.39 -13.68 -31.80
N THR A 447 -6.70 -12.55 -31.67
CA THR A 447 -5.23 -12.48 -31.51
C THR A 447 -4.91 -11.73 -30.23
N LEU A 448 -3.99 -12.25 -29.42
CA LEU A 448 -3.51 -11.58 -28.23
C LEU A 448 -2.21 -10.87 -28.58
N HIS A 449 -2.09 -9.59 -28.27
CA HIS A 449 -0.88 -8.79 -28.44
C HIS A 449 -0.39 -8.44 -27.05
N MET A 450 0.83 -8.84 -26.69
CA MET A 450 1.38 -8.54 -25.36
C MET A 450 2.76 -7.93 -25.43
N GLU A 451 3.03 -7.09 -24.43
CA GLU A 451 4.29 -6.42 -24.18
C GLU A 451 4.66 -6.64 -22.71
N ALA A 452 5.88 -7.11 -22.47
CA ALA A 452 6.44 -7.25 -21.14
C ALA A 452 7.80 -6.56 -21.06
N LYS A 453 8.03 -5.82 -19.98
CA LYS A 453 9.25 -5.05 -19.71
C LYS A 453 9.74 -5.31 -18.29
N THR A 454 11.04 -5.42 -18.13
CA THR A 454 11.73 -5.43 -16.84
C THR A 454 13.05 -4.67 -16.98
N ILE A 455 13.73 -4.43 -15.87
CA ILE A 455 14.98 -3.65 -15.80
C ILE A 455 16.00 -4.39 -14.93
N ASP A 456 17.26 -3.94 -14.94
CA ASP A 456 18.35 -4.58 -14.20
C ASP A 456 18.05 -4.70 -12.69
N GLU A 457 17.32 -3.73 -12.13
CA GLU A 457 16.82 -3.72 -10.75
C GLU A 457 16.06 -5.02 -10.43
N PHE A 458 15.14 -5.45 -11.30
CA PHE A 458 14.28 -6.62 -11.10
C PHE A 458 14.77 -7.88 -11.83
N GLY A 459 15.80 -7.75 -12.67
CA GLY A 459 16.39 -8.83 -13.46
C GLY A 459 15.55 -9.26 -14.66
N GLU A 460 16.15 -10.09 -15.52
CA GLU A 460 15.53 -10.63 -16.72
C GLU A 460 14.31 -11.50 -16.40
N PHE A 461 13.38 -11.60 -17.35
CA PHE A 461 12.29 -12.56 -17.28
C PHE A 461 12.81 -14.00 -17.19
N GLU A 462 12.33 -14.74 -16.20
CA GLU A 462 12.46 -16.19 -16.13
C GLU A 462 11.38 -16.86 -16.97
N LYS A 463 10.13 -16.39 -16.81
CA LYS A 463 8.97 -16.90 -17.54
C LYS A 463 7.86 -15.87 -17.67
N ILE A 464 7.12 -15.97 -18.77
CA ILE A 464 5.84 -15.27 -19.01
C ILE A 464 4.79 -16.32 -19.36
N GLU A 465 3.69 -16.36 -18.62
CA GLU A 465 2.66 -17.39 -18.67
C GLU A 465 1.31 -16.78 -19.03
N VAL A 466 0.69 -17.29 -20.10
CA VAL A 466 -0.66 -16.86 -20.53
C VAL A 466 -1.67 -17.91 -20.08
N PHE A 467 -2.67 -17.46 -19.34
CA PHE A 467 -3.76 -18.27 -18.82
C PHE A 467 -5.06 -18.00 -19.56
N GLN A 468 -5.85 -19.05 -19.76
CA GLN A 468 -7.21 -19.00 -20.30
C GLN A 468 -8.16 -19.62 -19.27
N GLY A 469 -9.08 -18.83 -18.73
CA GLY A 469 -10.15 -19.31 -17.86
C GLY A 469 -11.43 -19.57 -18.64
N ILE A 470 -11.87 -20.82 -18.70
CA ILE A 470 -13.06 -21.24 -19.44
C ILE A 470 -14.25 -21.27 -18.46
N LEU A 471 -15.21 -20.35 -18.64
CA LEU A 471 -16.24 -20.05 -17.64
C LEU A 471 -17.24 -21.20 -17.46
N SER A 472 -17.68 -21.81 -18.55
CA SER A 472 -18.54 -23.01 -18.60
C SER A 472 -17.95 -24.20 -17.83
N LYS A 473 -16.62 -24.38 -17.90
CA LYS A 473 -15.88 -25.50 -17.30
C LYS A 473 -15.39 -25.21 -15.89
N ARG A 474 -15.46 -23.94 -15.45
CA ARG A 474 -14.85 -23.44 -14.21
C ARG A 474 -13.39 -23.90 -14.05
N GLU A 475 -12.64 -23.84 -15.15
CA GLU A 475 -11.27 -24.31 -15.21
C GLU A 475 -10.37 -23.24 -15.83
N GLU A 476 -9.21 -23.03 -15.23
CA GLU A 476 -8.16 -22.19 -15.79
C GLU A 476 -7.00 -23.04 -16.28
N ARG A 477 -6.59 -22.82 -17.53
CA ARG A 477 -5.50 -23.55 -18.18
C ARG A 477 -4.40 -22.60 -18.59
N LYS A 478 -3.16 -23.09 -18.50
CA LYS A 478 -2.00 -22.39 -19.04
C LYS A 478 -1.86 -22.74 -20.52
N ILE A 479 -2.06 -21.77 -21.40
CA ILE A 479 -2.10 -22.00 -22.85
C ILE A 479 -0.77 -21.70 -23.55
N ARG A 480 0.07 -20.84 -22.96
CA ARG A 480 1.42 -20.51 -23.45
C ARG A 480 2.37 -20.24 -22.29
N VAL A 481 3.63 -20.64 -22.47
CA VAL A 481 4.74 -20.34 -21.57
C VAL A 481 5.95 -19.94 -22.38
N PHE A 482 6.48 -18.75 -22.11
CA PHE A 482 7.69 -18.25 -22.73
C PHE A 482 8.80 -18.27 -21.69
N ARG A 483 9.85 -19.06 -21.92
CA ARG A 483 11.05 -19.14 -21.06
C ARG A 483 12.25 -18.58 -21.82
N ARG A 484 12.27 -17.26 -21.98
CA ARG A 484 13.35 -16.56 -22.66
C ARG A 484 13.89 -15.46 -21.74
N PRO A 485 15.14 -15.58 -21.26
CA PRO A 485 15.81 -14.50 -20.57
C PRO A 485 15.87 -13.27 -21.48
N CYS A 486 15.19 -12.21 -21.06
CA CYS A 486 15.16 -10.94 -21.75
C CYS A 486 14.64 -9.84 -20.81
N PHE A 487 14.93 -8.59 -21.14
CA PHE A 487 14.38 -7.41 -20.48
C PHE A 487 13.11 -6.87 -21.16
N HIS A 488 12.92 -7.21 -22.44
CA HIS A 488 11.76 -6.83 -23.24
C HIS A 488 11.27 -8.05 -24.00
N PHE A 489 9.97 -8.34 -23.92
CA PHE A 489 9.30 -9.37 -24.69
C PHE A 489 8.03 -8.84 -25.37
N THR A 490 7.84 -9.19 -26.64
CA THR A 490 6.58 -9.00 -27.37
C THR A 490 6.16 -10.30 -28.03
N SER A 491 4.85 -10.53 -28.13
CA SER A 491 4.31 -11.71 -28.81
C SER A 491 2.87 -11.48 -29.28
N ILE A 492 2.53 -12.13 -30.39
CA ILE A 492 1.19 -12.06 -31.00
C ILE A 492 0.64 -13.49 -31.24
N PRO A 493 0.28 -14.26 -30.19
CA PRO A 493 -0.30 -15.59 -30.40
C PRO A 493 -1.74 -15.52 -30.90
N ASN A 494 -2.06 -16.36 -31.89
CA ASN A 494 -3.44 -16.69 -32.24
C ASN A 494 -4.10 -17.45 -31.09
N LEU A 495 -5.37 -17.12 -30.80
CA LEU A 495 -6.14 -17.74 -29.73
C LEU A 495 -7.18 -18.68 -30.32
N LYS A 496 -7.28 -19.89 -29.75
CA LYS A 496 -8.38 -20.82 -30.05
C LYS A 496 -9.45 -20.66 -28.97
N ILE A 497 -10.62 -20.14 -29.36
CA ILE A 497 -11.71 -19.82 -28.43
C ILE A 497 -12.99 -20.43 -28.98
N GLU A 498 -13.55 -21.37 -28.23
CA GLU A 498 -14.78 -22.10 -28.59
C GLU A 498 -15.94 -21.73 -27.66
N GLU A 499 -15.63 -21.23 -26.46
CA GLU A 499 -16.59 -20.94 -25.39
C GLU A 499 -16.20 -19.61 -24.70
N PRO A 500 -17.14 -18.91 -24.04
CA PRO A 500 -16.82 -17.71 -23.27
C PRO A 500 -15.70 -17.95 -22.26
N CYS A 501 -14.67 -17.11 -22.33
CA CYS A 501 -13.48 -17.25 -21.51
C CYS A 501 -12.92 -15.89 -21.07
N TYR A 502 -11.86 -15.94 -20.27
CA TYR A 502 -10.99 -14.79 -20.03
C TYR A 502 -9.54 -15.16 -20.26
N PHE A 503 -8.71 -14.16 -20.55
CA PHE A 503 -7.26 -14.29 -20.60
C PHE A 503 -6.63 -13.44 -19.51
N ARG A 504 -5.55 -13.91 -18.91
CA ARG A 504 -4.67 -13.12 -18.02
C ARG A 504 -3.23 -13.60 -18.14
N ILE A 505 -2.28 -12.77 -17.71
CA ILE A 505 -0.85 -13.05 -17.84
C ILE A 505 -0.18 -12.95 -16.48
N GLU A 506 0.80 -13.83 -16.25
CA GLU A 506 1.77 -13.70 -15.17
C GLU A 506 3.19 -13.62 -15.74
N ALA A 507 4.00 -12.70 -15.24
CA ALA A 507 5.41 -12.59 -15.61
C ALA A 507 6.27 -12.64 -14.36
N GLN A 508 7.27 -13.52 -14.36
CA GLN A 508 8.21 -13.70 -13.26
C GLN A 508 9.64 -13.44 -13.73
N THR A 509 10.43 -12.71 -12.94
CA THR A 509 11.85 -12.48 -13.19
C THR A 509 12.73 -13.49 -12.46
N ARG A 510 13.99 -13.59 -12.89
CA ARG A 510 15.01 -14.43 -12.24
C ARG A 510 15.33 -14.03 -10.80
N LYS A 511 15.01 -12.78 -10.40
CA LYS A 511 15.13 -12.32 -9.00
C LYS A 511 13.88 -12.61 -8.17
N GLY A 512 12.88 -13.28 -8.75
CA GLY A 512 11.64 -13.65 -8.07
C GLY A 512 10.59 -12.55 -8.02
N ASN A 513 10.79 -11.43 -8.72
CA ASN A 513 9.75 -10.41 -8.90
C ASN A 513 8.64 -10.95 -9.81
N LEU A 514 7.41 -10.48 -9.61
CA LEU A 514 6.18 -10.99 -10.21
C LEU A 514 5.29 -9.83 -10.68
N CYS A 515 4.61 -10.03 -11.80
CA CYS A 515 3.51 -9.19 -12.27
C CYS A 515 2.33 -10.09 -12.64
N ILE A 516 1.12 -9.66 -12.27
CA ILE A 516 -0.15 -10.34 -12.56
C ILE A 516 -1.09 -9.30 -13.18
N THR A 517 -1.68 -9.63 -14.32
CA THR A 517 -2.68 -8.77 -14.96
C THR A 517 -4.09 -9.08 -14.48
N ASN A 518 -4.96 -8.06 -14.42
CA ASN A 518 -6.39 -8.32 -14.50
C ASN A 518 -6.76 -8.92 -15.88
N PRO A 519 -7.91 -9.59 -15.98
CA PRO A 519 -8.25 -10.33 -17.19
C PRO A 519 -8.85 -9.45 -18.30
N ILE A 520 -8.80 -9.97 -19.53
CA ILE A 520 -9.64 -9.54 -20.65
C ILE A 520 -10.63 -10.65 -20.92
N TRP A 521 -11.92 -10.33 -20.99
CA TRP A 521 -12.96 -11.32 -21.28
C TRP A 521 -13.25 -11.40 -22.76
N VAL A 522 -13.54 -12.61 -23.24
CA VAL A 522 -13.82 -12.87 -24.64
C VAL A 522 -15.09 -13.70 -24.79
N GLN A 523 -15.97 -13.27 -25.69
CA GLN A 523 -17.22 -13.93 -26.04
C GLN A 523 -17.19 -14.34 -27.52
N PRO A 524 -17.00 -15.63 -27.83
CA PRO A 524 -17.04 -16.09 -29.21
C PRO A 524 -18.46 -15.99 -29.79
N ILE A 525 -18.57 -15.55 -31.03
CA ILE A 525 -19.80 -15.68 -31.84
C ILE A 525 -19.59 -16.86 -32.78
N VAL A 526 -20.59 -17.74 -32.83
CA VAL A 526 -20.64 -18.89 -33.75
C VAL A 526 -20.87 -18.41 -35.18
#